data_AF-A0AAJ7VXW4-F1
#
_entry.id   AF-A0AAJ7VXW4-F1
#
_cell.length_a   1.000
_cell.length_b   1.000
_cell.length_c   1.000
_cell.angle_alpha   90.00
_cell.angle_beta   90.00
_cell.angle_gamma   90.00
#
_symmetry.space_group_name_H-M   'P 1'
#
loop_
_entity.id
_entity.type
_entity.pdbx_description
1 polymer ?
#
loop_
_entity_poly.entity_id
_entity_poly.type
_entity_poly.pdbx_seq_one_letter_code
_entity_poly.pdbx_strand_id
1 'polypeptide(L)'
;MADCEYYVKTKMSASQCGSEFRLFEENAELLDMFTKFRDLKTKEQQTMSMELAEHATTVMTTLDEGIKGLDDMDVFLTYLHQVGASHTKIPGFNRSYFWKIEAPFLEAVKRTLEDRYTENVENIYKLTIKFIIETLIDGFDKAQNDKAKS
;
A
#
# COMPACT_ATOMS: atom_id res chain seq x y z
N MET A 1 -22.15 -22.00 -7.61
CA MET A 1 -20.72 -21.70 -7.80
C MET A 1 -20.54 -20.25 -7.42
N ALA A 2 -20.05 -19.97 -6.21
CA ALA A 2 -19.64 -18.61 -5.88
C ALA A 2 -18.34 -18.36 -6.65
N ASP A 3 -18.31 -17.31 -7.48
CA ASP A 3 -17.15 -17.01 -8.33
C ASP A 3 -15.88 -16.91 -7.49
N CYS A 4 -14.83 -17.60 -7.95
CA CYS A 4 -13.50 -17.55 -7.35
C CYS A 4 -13.02 -16.10 -7.19
N GLU A 5 -13.43 -15.22 -8.11
CA GLU A 5 -13.17 -13.79 -8.11
C GLU A 5 -13.87 -13.05 -6.94
N TYR A 6 -15.11 -13.43 -6.61
CA TYR A 6 -15.83 -12.87 -5.46
C TYR A 6 -15.20 -13.32 -4.14
N TYR A 7 -14.79 -14.59 -4.05
CA TYR A 7 -14.13 -15.12 -2.86
C TYR A 7 -12.76 -14.45 -2.62
N VAL A 8 -11.98 -14.23 -3.67
CA VAL A 8 -10.70 -13.49 -3.62
C VAL A 8 -10.92 -12.03 -3.22
N LYS A 9 -11.88 -11.32 -3.82
CA LYS A 9 -12.22 -9.93 -3.46
C LYS A 9 -12.63 -9.78 -1.99
N THR A 10 -13.44 -10.71 -1.49
CA THR A 10 -13.95 -10.67 -0.09
C THR A 10 -12.86 -11.05 0.92
N LYS A 11 -12.00 -12.02 0.61
CA LYS A 11 -10.83 -12.38 1.44
C LYS A 11 -9.76 -11.29 1.42
N MET A 12 -9.54 -10.63 0.28
CA MET A 12 -8.63 -9.50 0.18
C MET A 12 -9.12 -8.32 1.01
N SER A 13 -10.42 -7.97 0.98
CA SER A 13 -10.95 -6.83 1.77
C SER A 13 -10.86 -7.06 3.28
N ALA A 14 -11.07 -8.29 3.74
CA ALA A 14 -10.90 -8.66 5.16
C ALA A 14 -9.42 -8.70 5.59
N SER A 15 -8.53 -9.09 4.68
CA SER A 15 -7.07 -9.09 4.90
C SER A 15 -6.48 -7.68 4.84
N GLN A 16 -7.11 -6.79 4.07
CA GLN A 16 -6.80 -5.37 3.89
C GLN A 16 -6.77 -4.67 5.23
N CYS A 17 -7.94 -4.62 5.88
CA CYS A 17 -8.11 -4.03 7.20
C CYS A 17 -7.04 -4.56 8.16
N GLY A 18 -6.80 -5.88 8.13
CA GLY A 18 -5.73 -6.60 8.85
C GLY A 18 -4.30 -6.03 8.70
N SER A 19 -3.94 -5.55 7.51
CA SER A 19 -2.60 -5.08 7.16
C SER A 19 -2.34 -3.62 7.55
N GLU A 20 -3.35 -2.75 7.43
CA GLU A 20 -3.20 -1.36 7.89
C GLU A 20 -3.16 -1.27 9.42
N PHE A 21 -3.88 -2.15 10.15
CA PHE A 21 -3.71 -2.23 11.61
C PHE A 21 -2.27 -2.52 11.99
N ARG A 22 -1.66 -3.50 11.33
CA ARG A 22 -0.29 -3.89 11.65
C ARG A 22 0.70 -2.80 11.32
N LEU A 23 0.47 -2.07 10.22
CA LEU A 23 1.26 -0.90 9.87
C LEU A 23 1.25 0.13 11.01
N PHE A 24 0.10 0.46 11.59
CA PHE A 24 -0.01 1.45 12.65
C PHE A 24 0.30 0.92 14.07
N GLU A 25 0.11 -0.37 14.34
CA GLU A 25 0.59 -1.01 15.58
C GLU A 25 2.12 -0.99 15.63
N GLU A 26 2.79 -1.28 14.51
CA GLU A 26 4.25 -1.34 14.43
C GLU A 26 4.89 0.04 14.16
N ASN A 27 4.12 1.02 13.67
CA ASN A 27 4.59 2.36 13.30
C ASN A 27 3.56 3.43 13.68
N ALA A 28 3.27 3.55 14.98
CA ALA A 28 2.27 4.47 15.51
C ALA A 28 2.54 5.94 15.15
N GLU A 29 3.78 6.32 14.84
CA GLU A 29 4.14 7.65 14.37
C GLU A 29 3.54 7.99 13.00
N LEU A 30 3.21 6.99 12.18
CA LEU A 30 2.62 7.22 10.86
C LEU A 30 1.17 7.73 10.95
N LEU A 31 0.45 7.39 12.04
CA LEU A 31 -0.90 7.90 12.31
C LEU A 31 -0.94 9.44 12.35
N ASP A 32 0.13 10.07 12.84
CA ASP A 32 0.19 11.52 12.99
C ASP A 32 0.17 12.27 11.65
N MET A 33 0.47 11.57 10.53
CA MET A 33 0.37 12.15 9.19
C MET A 33 -1.07 12.17 8.65
N PHE A 34 -2.00 11.47 9.29
CA PHE A 34 -3.39 11.36 8.87
C PHE A 34 -4.29 12.23 9.75
N THR A 35 -4.41 13.51 9.42
CA THR A 35 -5.13 14.51 10.21
C THR A 35 -6.58 14.15 10.54
N LYS A 36 -7.21 13.30 9.73
CA LYS A 36 -8.60 12.87 9.90
C LYS A 36 -8.79 11.70 10.89
N PHE A 37 -7.78 10.86 11.07
CA PHE A 37 -7.90 9.64 11.89
C PHE A 37 -6.70 9.34 12.80
N ARG A 38 -5.81 10.32 13.01
CA ARG A 38 -4.65 10.20 13.92
C ARG A 38 -4.99 9.79 15.35
N ASP A 39 -6.22 10.04 15.80
CA ASP A 39 -6.69 9.73 17.15
C ASP A 39 -7.24 8.29 17.28
N LEU A 40 -7.35 7.56 16.17
CA LEU A 40 -7.78 6.16 16.16
C LEU A 40 -6.60 5.28 16.56
N LYS A 41 -6.39 5.13 17.87
CA LYS A 41 -5.23 4.42 18.44
C LYS A 41 -5.53 2.97 18.81
N THR A 42 -6.80 2.57 18.81
CA THR A 42 -7.18 1.18 19.04
C THR A 42 -7.56 0.48 17.75
N LYS A 43 -7.39 -0.85 17.76
CA LYS A 43 -7.79 -1.72 16.67
C LYS A 43 -9.28 -1.55 16.32
N GLU A 44 -10.15 -1.54 17.31
CA GLU A 44 -11.59 -1.38 17.10
C GLU A 44 -11.92 -0.06 16.39
N GLN A 45 -11.28 1.04 16.80
CA GLN A 45 -11.47 2.36 16.20
C GLN A 45 -10.99 2.41 14.75
N GLN A 46 -9.81 1.86 14.49
CA GLN A 46 -9.25 1.79 13.14
C GLN A 46 -10.10 0.89 12.21
N THR A 47 -10.71 -0.18 12.74
CA THR A 47 -11.54 -1.13 11.94
C THR A 47 -12.84 -0.51 11.47
N MET A 48 -13.33 0.46 12.24
CA MET A 48 -14.57 1.17 11.95
C MET A 48 -14.32 2.46 11.14
N SER A 49 -13.07 2.78 10.82
CA SER A 49 -12.70 4.01 10.11
C SER A 49 -12.93 3.88 8.62
N MET A 50 -13.93 4.60 8.12
CA MET A 50 -14.20 4.69 6.67
C MET A 50 -13.00 5.31 5.93
N GLU A 51 -12.34 6.31 6.50
CA GLU A 51 -11.21 7.01 5.87
C GLU A 51 -9.97 6.12 5.78
N LEU A 52 -9.75 5.28 6.80
CA LEU A 52 -8.69 4.29 6.74
C LEU A 52 -9.00 3.21 5.71
N ALA A 53 -10.25 2.73 5.67
CA ALA A 53 -10.71 1.77 4.68
C ALA A 53 -10.63 2.31 3.24
N GLU A 54 -10.89 3.61 3.03
CA GLU A 54 -10.72 4.27 1.73
C GLU A 54 -9.24 4.36 1.32
N HIS A 55 -8.35 4.68 2.26
CA HIS A 55 -6.91 4.71 1.99
C HIS A 55 -6.37 3.31 1.67
N ALA A 56 -6.74 2.32 2.48
CA ALA A 56 -6.49 0.90 2.25
C ALA A 56 -6.97 0.46 0.86
N THR A 57 -8.18 0.86 0.49
CA THR A 57 -8.79 0.58 -0.83
C THR A 57 -7.99 1.21 -1.94
N THR A 58 -7.54 2.46 -1.78
CA THR A 58 -6.71 3.17 -2.76
C THR A 58 -5.37 2.46 -2.97
N VAL A 59 -4.71 2.05 -1.88
CA VAL A 59 -3.44 1.32 -1.94
C VAL A 59 -3.61 -0.02 -2.66
N MET A 60 -4.62 -0.82 -2.31
CA MET A 60 -4.80 -2.11 -2.98
C MET A 60 -5.29 -1.98 -4.41
N THR A 61 -6.11 -0.99 -4.72
CA THR A 61 -6.50 -0.70 -6.11
C THR A 61 -5.27 -0.32 -6.91
N THR A 62 -4.36 0.49 -6.36
CA THR A 62 -3.07 0.82 -6.98
C THR A 62 -2.22 -0.42 -7.25
N LEU A 63 -2.17 -1.35 -6.30
CA LEU A 63 -1.41 -2.59 -6.44
C LEU A 63 -2.07 -3.57 -7.43
N ASP A 64 -3.39 -3.68 -7.42
CA ASP A 64 -4.18 -4.54 -8.32
C ASP A 64 -4.17 -4.01 -9.77
N GLU A 65 -4.35 -2.71 -9.96
CA GLU A 65 -4.13 -2.03 -11.25
C GLU A 65 -2.69 -2.18 -11.73
N GLY A 66 -1.72 -2.22 -10.81
CA GLY A 66 -0.34 -2.50 -11.15
C GLY A 66 -0.06 -3.92 -11.63
N ILE A 67 -0.68 -4.91 -10.98
CA ILE A 67 -0.58 -6.31 -11.38
C ILE A 67 -1.33 -6.55 -12.71
N LYS A 68 -2.49 -5.91 -12.90
CA LYS A 68 -3.28 -5.98 -14.14
C LYS A 68 -2.64 -5.19 -15.29
N GLY A 69 -1.96 -4.09 -14.96
CA GLY A 69 -1.21 -3.23 -15.87
C GLY A 69 0.17 -3.77 -16.24
N LEU A 70 0.55 -4.98 -15.83
CA LEU A 70 1.76 -5.62 -16.35
C LEU A 70 1.73 -5.81 -17.87
N ASP A 71 0.55 -5.75 -18.50
CA ASP A 71 0.40 -5.74 -19.97
C ASP A 71 0.79 -4.38 -20.60
N ASP A 72 0.76 -3.29 -19.82
CA ASP A 72 1.27 -1.96 -20.19
C ASP A 72 2.05 -1.34 -19.02
N MET A 73 3.33 -1.75 -18.93
CA MET A 73 4.22 -1.28 -17.87
C MET A 73 4.41 0.25 -17.87
N ASP A 74 4.25 0.94 -19.00
CA ASP A 74 4.46 2.39 -19.06
C ASP A 74 3.34 3.13 -18.34
N VAL A 75 2.09 2.66 -18.48
CA VAL A 75 0.94 3.18 -17.73
C VAL A 75 1.12 2.93 -16.23
N PHE A 76 1.55 1.72 -15.85
CA PHE A 76 1.76 1.38 -14.45
C PHE A 76 2.84 2.25 -13.80
N LEU A 77 3.99 2.39 -14.45
CA LEU A 77 5.09 3.24 -13.97
C LEU A 77 4.67 4.70 -13.88
N THR A 78 3.91 5.20 -14.84
CA THR A 78 3.36 6.57 -14.81
C THR A 78 2.48 6.78 -13.58
N TYR A 79 1.61 5.82 -13.29
CA TYR A 79 0.72 5.89 -12.14
C TYR A 79 1.50 5.87 -10.81
N LEU A 80 2.46 4.95 -10.63
CA LEU A 80 3.29 4.91 -9.43
C LEU A 80 4.07 6.21 -9.22
N HIS A 81 4.64 6.79 -10.27
CA HIS A 81 5.31 8.08 -10.16
C HIS A 81 4.37 9.19 -9.67
N GLN A 82 3.12 9.23 -10.17
CA GLN A 82 2.11 10.20 -9.73
C GLN A 82 1.73 10.01 -8.26
N VAL A 83 1.57 8.76 -7.81
CA VAL A 83 1.31 8.44 -6.40
C VAL A 83 2.48 8.89 -5.53
N GLY A 84 3.72 8.56 -5.90
CA GLY A 84 4.93 9.04 -5.24
C GLY A 84 4.98 10.57 -5.13
N ALA A 85 4.74 11.26 -6.25
CA ALA A 85 4.70 12.72 -6.31
C ALA A 85 3.61 13.32 -5.40
N SER A 86 2.45 12.67 -5.28
CA SER A 86 1.35 13.14 -4.43
C SER A 86 1.73 13.21 -2.94
N HIS A 87 2.60 12.31 -2.48
CA HIS A 87 3.06 12.28 -1.09
C HIS A 87 3.96 13.47 -0.74
N THR A 88 4.53 14.18 -1.73
CA THR A 88 5.24 15.45 -1.49
C THR A 88 4.31 16.58 -1.01
N LYS A 89 2.99 16.39 -1.07
CA LYS A 89 2.00 17.33 -0.55
C LYS A 89 1.71 17.12 0.93
N ILE A 90 2.17 16.00 1.51
CA ILE A 90 1.98 15.68 2.93
C ILE A 90 3.11 16.36 3.73
N PRO A 91 2.80 17.31 4.62
CA PRO A 91 3.82 18.00 5.41
C PRO A 91 4.63 17.02 6.27
N GLY A 92 5.96 17.09 6.19
CA GLY A 92 6.86 16.26 6.98
C GLY A 92 6.98 14.81 6.52
N PHE A 93 6.38 14.43 5.39
CA PHE A 93 6.47 13.07 4.88
C PHE A 93 7.93 12.72 4.51
N ASN A 94 8.47 11.69 5.18
CA ASN A 94 9.78 11.14 4.86
C ASN A 94 9.62 10.01 3.86
N ARG A 95 10.38 10.03 2.76
CA ARG A 95 10.36 8.96 1.75
C ARG A 95 10.68 7.57 2.34
N SER A 96 11.40 7.48 3.46
CA SER A 96 11.65 6.21 4.14
C SER A 96 10.37 5.55 4.66
N TYR A 97 9.29 6.30 4.83
CA TYR A 97 8.00 5.78 5.25
C TYR A 97 7.36 4.87 4.21
N PHE A 98 7.70 4.99 2.92
CA PHE A 98 7.24 4.04 1.91
C PHE A 98 7.69 2.60 2.23
N TRP A 99 8.87 2.41 2.83
CA TRP A 99 9.35 1.07 3.20
C TRP A 99 8.56 0.43 4.34
N LYS A 100 7.83 1.21 5.12
CA LYS A 100 7.04 0.69 6.24
C LYS A 100 5.89 -0.21 5.80
N ILE A 101 5.47 -0.12 4.53
CA ILE A 101 4.39 -0.95 3.97
C ILE A 101 4.83 -2.35 3.56
N GLU A 102 6.13 -2.61 3.42
CA GLU A 102 6.66 -3.88 2.88
C GLU A 102 6.24 -5.08 3.74
N ALA A 103 6.54 -5.05 5.05
CA ALA A 103 6.24 -6.16 5.93
C ALA A 103 4.73 -6.41 6.11
N PRO A 104 3.89 -5.38 6.36
CA PRO A 104 2.44 -5.56 6.41
C PRO A 104 1.84 -6.11 5.11
N PHE A 105 2.34 -5.67 3.95
CA PHE A 105 1.91 -6.17 2.65
C PHE A 105 2.25 -7.66 2.48
N LEU A 106 3.51 -8.05 2.72
CA LEU A 106 3.94 -9.45 2.59
C LEU A 106 3.19 -10.38 3.54
N GLU A 107 2.89 -9.91 4.75
CA GLU A 107 2.09 -10.66 5.70
C GLU A 107 0.63 -10.81 5.22
N ALA A 108 0.02 -9.76 4.69
CA ALA A 108 -1.31 -9.84 4.10
C ALA A 108 -1.36 -10.84 2.93
N VAL A 109 -0.35 -10.82 2.05
CA VAL A 109 -0.24 -11.78 0.96
C VAL A 109 -0.15 -13.21 1.50
N LYS A 110 0.72 -13.45 2.50
CA LYS A 110 0.87 -14.76 3.14
C LYS A 110 -0.44 -15.27 3.75
N ARG A 111 -1.16 -14.40 4.46
CA ARG A 111 -2.46 -14.72 5.06
C ARG A 111 -3.54 -14.96 4.02
N THR A 112 -3.49 -14.26 2.88
CA THR A 112 -4.49 -14.38 1.81
C THR A 112 -4.30 -15.65 1.00
N LEU A 113 -3.06 -16.02 0.72
CA LEU A 113 -2.73 -17.18 -0.10
C LEU A 113 -2.71 -18.48 0.69
N GLU A 114 -2.56 -18.43 2.02
CA GLU A 114 -2.62 -19.58 2.92
C GLU A 114 -1.75 -20.75 2.41
N ASP A 115 -2.36 -21.87 2.03
CA ASP A 115 -1.73 -23.08 1.51
C ASP A 115 -1.04 -22.90 0.14
N ARG A 116 -1.42 -21.86 -0.61
CA ARG A 116 -0.82 -21.48 -1.89
C ARG A 116 0.43 -20.60 -1.74
N TYR A 117 0.75 -20.17 -0.51
CA TYR A 117 1.96 -19.39 -0.25
C TYR A 117 3.20 -20.29 -0.20
N THR A 118 3.86 -20.44 -1.36
CA THR A 118 5.10 -21.19 -1.52
C THR A 118 6.33 -20.28 -1.50
N GLU A 119 7.54 -20.83 -1.36
CA GLU A 119 8.79 -20.05 -1.44
C GLU A 119 8.93 -19.25 -2.74
N ASN A 120 8.49 -19.83 -3.87
CA ASN A 120 8.49 -19.14 -5.16
C ASN A 120 7.54 -17.94 -5.17
N VAL A 121 6.34 -18.12 -4.62
CA VAL A 121 5.34 -17.06 -4.47
C VAL A 121 5.86 -15.96 -3.55
N GLU A 122 6.44 -16.32 -2.40
CA GLU A 122 7.08 -15.37 -1.49
C GLU A 122 8.15 -14.52 -2.19
N ASN A 123 9.03 -15.14 -2.97
CA ASN A 123 10.08 -14.43 -3.69
C ASN A 123 9.51 -13.45 -4.74
N ILE A 124 8.47 -13.86 -5.48
CA ILE A 124 7.80 -12.99 -6.45
C ILE A 124 7.22 -11.76 -5.74
N TYR A 125 6.46 -11.93 -4.67
CA TYR A 125 5.84 -10.80 -3.97
C TYR A 125 6.87 -9.87 -3.31
N LYS A 126 7.99 -10.40 -2.80
CA LYS A 126 9.11 -9.59 -2.30
C LYS A 126 9.73 -8.71 -3.37
N LEU A 127 9.98 -9.26 -4.56
CA LEU A 127 10.53 -8.50 -5.68
C LEU A 127 9.53 -7.45 -6.17
N THR A 128 8.25 -7.82 -6.29
CA THR A 128 7.19 -6.92 -6.74
C THR A 128 7.02 -5.73 -5.79
N ILE A 129 6.86 -5.96 -4.47
CA ILE A 129 6.65 -4.85 -3.54
C ILE A 129 7.87 -3.93 -3.47
N LYS A 130 9.08 -4.49 -3.52
CA LYS A 130 10.32 -3.72 -3.56
C LYS A 130 10.35 -2.81 -4.78
N PHE A 131 10.06 -3.34 -5.97
CA PHE A 131 10.00 -2.56 -7.21
C PHE A 131 8.98 -1.41 -7.13
N ILE A 132 7.81 -1.69 -6.57
CA ILE A 132 6.75 -0.67 -6.39
C ILE A 132 7.22 0.44 -5.46
N ILE A 133 7.79 0.10 -4.29
CA ILE A 133 8.30 1.08 -3.33
C ILE A 133 9.42 1.93 -3.93
N GLU A 134 10.35 1.32 -4.65
CA GLU A 134 11.45 2.05 -5.32
C GLU A 134 10.91 3.02 -6.37
N THR A 135 9.87 2.63 -7.12
CA THR A 135 9.23 3.50 -8.12
C THR A 135 8.45 4.67 -7.48
N LEU A 136 7.77 4.42 -6.36
CA LEU A 136 7.11 5.48 -5.57
C LEU A 136 8.13 6.50 -5.05
N ILE A 137 9.28 6.02 -4.55
CA ILE A 137 10.37 6.88 -4.07
C ILE A 137 10.94 7.72 -5.22
N ASP A 138 11.16 7.13 -6.39
CA ASP A 138 11.64 7.87 -7.56
C ASP A 138 10.65 8.98 -7.98
N GLY A 139 9.34 8.69 -7.97
CA GLY A 139 8.29 9.68 -8.24
C GLY A 139 8.26 10.83 -7.23
N PHE A 140 8.45 10.50 -5.95
CA PHE A 140 8.55 11.47 -4.86
C PHE A 140 9.78 12.37 -5.02
N ASP A 141 10.96 11.78 -5.28
CA ASP A 141 12.23 12.49 -5.43
C ASP A 141 12.21 13.42 -6.66
N LYS A 142 11.68 12.95 -7.80
CA LYS A 142 11.51 13.78 -9.01
C LYS A 142 10.65 15.02 -8.72
N ALA A 143 9.47 14.83 -8.10
CA ALA A 143 8.56 15.93 -7.80
C ALA A 143 9.12 16.92 -6.76
N GLN A 144 9.92 16.45 -5.79
CA GLN A 144 10.65 17.33 -4.87
C GLN A 144 11.71 18.16 -5.59
N ASN A 145 12.49 17.55 -6.48
CA ASN A 145 13.52 18.24 -7.24
C ASN A 145 12.95 19.30 -8.19
N ASP A 146 11.79 19.05 -8.80
CA ASP A 146 11.13 20.02 -9.67
C ASP A 146 10.60 21.22 -8.88
N LYS A 147 10.07 21.01 -7.67
CA LYS A 147 9.69 22.09 -6.75
C LYS A 147 10.88 22.94 -6.30
N ALA A 148 12.05 22.33 -6.09
CA ALA A 148 13.25 23.05 -5.67
C ALA A 148 13.88 23.92 -6.78
N LYS A 149 13.51 23.67 -8.04
CA LYS A 149 14.00 24.42 -9.22
C LYS A 149 13.05 25.51 -9.70
N SER A 150 11.82 25.56 -9.16
CA SER A 150 10.77 26.52 -9.53
C SER A 150 10.72 27.69 -8.56
#